data_AF-A0A923RRG7-F1
#
_entry.id   AF-A0A923RRG7-F1
#
_cell.length_a   1.000
_cell.length_b   1.000
_cell.length_c   1.000
_cell.angle_alpha   90.00
_cell.angle_beta   90.00
_cell.angle_gamma   90.00
#
_symmetry.space_group_name_H-M   'P 1'
#
loop_
_entity.id
_entity.type
_entity.pdbx_description
1 polymer ?
#
loop_
_entity_poly.entity_id
_entity_poly.type
_entity_poly.pdbx_seq_one_letter_code
_entity_poly.pdbx_strand_id
1 'polypeptide(L)'
;MLNKKEKSIIRIYEQPVLPALARILFWMMLILLIAMLAADVSSFIRYGTEMEAGHLFYNICITGVGEWFICCIFLVPVCMLGMRQNEKIYRKRREEDGITVEGEEEREREKRTVRRQNETYLLYRKVCLIGLAVWMLLFAAALLFYA
;
A
#
# COMPACT_ATOMS: atom_id res chain seq x y z
N MET A 1 13.35 -12.83 35.11
CA MET A 1 14.12 -13.25 33.92
C MET A 1 13.17 -13.92 32.94
N LEU A 2 12.84 -13.30 31.80
CA LEU A 2 11.94 -13.91 30.81
C LEU A 2 12.55 -15.18 30.22
N ASN A 3 11.71 -16.20 30.05
CA ASN A 3 12.12 -17.54 29.67
C ASN A 3 12.57 -17.57 28.20
N LYS A 4 13.49 -18.47 27.81
CA LYS A 4 14.10 -18.51 26.45
C LYS A 4 13.04 -18.58 25.32
N LYS A 5 11.89 -19.22 25.60
CA LYS A 5 10.72 -19.30 24.69
C LYS A 5 9.96 -17.97 24.56
N GLU A 6 9.81 -17.19 25.63
CA GLU A 6 9.20 -15.86 25.56
C GLU A 6 10.10 -14.91 24.77
N LYS A 7 11.42 -14.96 24.99
CA LYS A 7 12.39 -14.22 24.17
C LYS A 7 12.34 -14.61 22.70
N SER A 8 12.13 -15.89 22.36
CA SER A 8 12.00 -16.30 20.95
C SER A 8 10.68 -15.86 20.33
N ILE A 9 9.57 -15.90 21.08
CA ILE A 9 8.27 -15.40 20.60
C ILE A 9 8.34 -13.88 20.39
N ILE A 10 8.91 -13.13 21.33
CA ILE A 10 9.15 -11.69 21.19
C ILE A 10 10.04 -11.41 19.97
N ARG A 11 11.09 -12.21 19.74
CA ARG A 11 12.00 -12.09 18.59
C ARG A 11 11.33 -12.45 17.24
N ILE A 12 10.32 -13.32 17.23
CA ILE A 12 9.49 -13.64 16.05
C ILE A 12 8.56 -12.46 15.72
N TYR A 13 8.00 -11.79 16.73
CA TYR A 13 7.25 -10.52 16.54
C TYR A 13 8.16 -9.33 16.17
N GLU A 14 9.46 -9.44 16.38
CA GLU A 14 10.47 -8.46 16.01
C GLU A 14 10.94 -8.59 14.55
N GLN A 15 10.62 -9.71 13.88
CA GLN A 15 10.73 -9.78 12.43
C GLN A 15 9.68 -8.84 11.83
N PRO A 16 10.04 -8.01 10.85
CA PRO A 16 9.08 -7.10 10.28
C PRO A 16 8.15 -7.96 9.40
N VAL A 17 7.04 -8.41 9.98
CA VAL A 17 5.96 -9.12 9.28
C VAL A 17 5.18 -8.13 8.41
N LEU A 18 5.11 -6.86 8.83
CA LEU A 18 4.37 -5.81 8.15
C LEU A 18 4.86 -5.42 6.74
N PRO A 19 6.16 -5.37 6.40
CA PRO A 19 6.63 -5.13 5.04
C PRO A 19 6.35 -6.33 4.13
N ALA A 20 6.47 -7.56 4.65
CA ALA A 20 6.09 -8.75 3.91
C ALA A 20 4.58 -8.75 3.63
N LEU A 21 3.77 -8.44 4.64
CA LEU A 21 2.32 -8.29 4.51
C LEU A 21 1.94 -7.18 3.52
N ALA A 22 2.56 -6.00 3.61
CA ALA A 22 2.31 -4.90 2.68
C ALA A 22 2.66 -5.28 1.24
N ARG A 23 3.76 -6.00 1.04
CA ARG A 23 4.16 -6.51 -0.28
C ARG A 23 3.17 -7.54 -0.81
N ILE A 24 2.76 -8.51 0.00
CA ILE A 24 1.77 -9.54 -0.38
C ILE A 24 0.44 -8.88 -0.75
N LEU A 25 -0.05 -7.97 0.10
CA LEU A 25 -1.28 -7.23 -0.16
C LEU A 25 -1.19 -6.44 -1.47
N PHE A 26 -0.09 -5.73 -1.69
CA PHE A 26 0.12 -4.97 -2.92
C PHE A 26 0.06 -5.85 -4.18
N TRP A 27 0.75 -7.00 -4.19
CA TRP A 27 0.74 -7.91 -5.33
C TRP A 27 -0.61 -8.60 -5.54
N MET A 28 -1.25 -9.04 -4.46
CA MET A 28 -2.59 -9.64 -4.52
C MET A 28 -3.59 -8.70 -5.17
N MET A 29 -3.57 -7.42 -4.79
CA MET A 29 -4.45 -6.40 -5.36
C MET A 29 -4.11 -6.11 -6.83
N LEU A 30 -2.83 -6.12 -7.20
CA LEU A 30 -2.46 -5.92 -8.61
C LEU A 30 -2.93 -7.10 -9.49
N ILE A 31 -2.87 -8.32 -8.97
CA ILE A 31 -3.40 -9.52 -9.64
C ILE A 31 -4.93 -9.45 -9.76
N LEU A 32 -5.62 -9.05 -8.69
CA LEU A 32 -7.08 -8.93 -8.68
C LEU A 32 -7.56 -7.90 -9.72
N LEU A 33 -6.88 -6.75 -9.82
CA LEU A 33 -7.16 -5.72 -10.83
C LEU A 33 -7.05 -6.25 -12.26
N ILE A 34 -5.95 -6.97 -12.55
CA ILE A 34 -5.77 -7.57 -13.87
C ILE A 34 -6.88 -8.59 -14.15
N ALA A 35 -7.26 -9.39 -13.16
CA ALA A 35 -8.33 -10.38 -13.31
C ALA A 35 -9.69 -9.73 -13.56
N MET A 36 -10.03 -8.66 -12.83
CA MET A 36 -11.29 -7.93 -13.00
C MET A 36 -11.33 -7.21 -14.36
N LEU A 37 -10.25 -6.54 -14.76
CA LEU A 37 -10.15 -5.92 -16.09
C LEU A 37 -10.26 -6.96 -17.22
N ALA A 38 -9.67 -8.14 -17.04
CA ALA A 38 -9.80 -9.24 -18.00
C ALA A 38 -11.25 -9.77 -18.07
N ALA A 39 -11.96 -9.82 -16.95
CA ALA A 39 -13.37 -10.20 -16.91
C ALA A 39 -14.25 -9.15 -17.64
N ASP A 40 -13.98 -7.87 -17.43
CA ASP A 40 -14.68 -6.77 -18.14
C ASP A 40 -14.48 -6.89 -19.65
N VAL A 41 -13.23 -7.06 -20.11
CA VAL A 41 -12.92 -7.23 -21.54
C VAL A 41 -13.52 -8.52 -22.10
N SER A 42 -13.48 -9.63 -21.35
CA SER A 42 -14.08 -10.90 -21.78
C SER A 42 -15.59 -10.80 -21.93
N SER A 43 -16.25 -10.10 -21.00
CA SER A 43 -17.69 -9.85 -21.09
C SER A 43 -18.02 -9.03 -22.34
N PHE A 44 -17.22 -8.01 -22.66
CA PHE A 44 -17.40 -7.22 -23.86
C PHE A 44 -17.20 -8.01 -25.15
N ILE A 45 -16.16 -8.85 -25.25
CA ILE A 45 -15.95 -9.70 -26.43
C ILE A 45 -17.15 -10.64 -26.65
N ARG A 46 -17.76 -11.14 -25.56
CA ARG A 46 -18.86 -12.11 -25.63
C ARG A 46 -20.21 -11.47 -25.95
N TYR A 47 -20.45 -10.25 -25.49
CA TYR A 47 -21.73 -9.53 -25.65
C TYR A 47 -21.62 -8.29 -26.57
N GLY A 48 -20.53 -8.16 -27.31
CA GLY A 48 -20.15 -6.95 -28.06
C GLY A 48 -21.10 -6.54 -29.19
N THR A 49 -22.11 -7.35 -29.51
CA THR A 49 -23.20 -6.95 -30.42
C THR A 49 -24.28 -6.10 -29.73
N GLU A 50 -24.32 -6.08 -28.40
CA GLU A 50 -25.34 -5.34 -27.61
C GLU A 50 -24.75 -4.20 -26.75
N MET A 51 -23.44 -4.20 -26.48
CA MET A 51 -22.80 -3.17 -25.65
C MET A 51 -21.99 -2.17 -26.48
N GLU A 52 -22.33 -0.88 -26.38
CA GLU A 52 -21.50 0.19 -26.92
C GLU A 52 -20.17 0.30 -26.17
N ALA A 53 -19.09 0.70 -26.88
CA ALA A 53 -17.76 0.85 -26.29
C ALA A 53 -17.71 1.79 -25.06
N GLY A 54 -18.65 2.73 -24.95
CA GLY A 54 -18.81 3.59 -23.78
C GLY A 54 -19.16 2.83 -22.50
N HIS A 55 -19.98 1.78 -22.58
CA HIS A 55 -20.32 0.93 -21.43
C HIS A 55 -19.12 0.13 -20.92
N LEU A 56 -18.28 -0.39 -21.82
CA LEU A 56 -17.03 -1.05 -21.45
C LEU A 56 -16.10 -0.07 -20.72
N PHE A 57 -15.93 1.13 -21.27
CA PHE A 57 -15.08 2.15 -20.66
C PHE A 57 -15.56 2.55 -19.26
N TYR A 58 -16.87 2.71 -19.09
CA TYR A 58 -17.48 3.01 -17.80
C TYR A 58 -17.26 1.89 -16.77
N ASN A 59 -17.49 0.62 -17.15
CA ASN A 59 -17.27 -0.53 -16.27
C ASN A 59 -15.80 -0.64 -15.84
N ILE A 60 -14.87 -0.51 -16.78
CA ILE A 60 -13.42 -0.51 -16.49
C ILE A 60 -13.08 0.60 -15.49
N CYS A 61 -13.64 1.80 -15.64
CA CYS A 61 -13.41 2.91 -14.72
C CYS A 61 -13.97 2.63 -13.32
N ILE A 62 -15.18 2.05 -13.20
CA ILE A 62 -15.75 1.66 -11.91
C ILE A 62 -14.89 0.59 -11.24
N THR A 63 -14.54 -0.46 -11.97
CA THR A 63 -13.69 -1.56 -11.48
C THR A 63 -12.39 -0.99 -10.93
N GLY A 64 -11.71 -0.13 -11.72
CA GLY A 64 -10.49 0.53 -11.29
C GLY A 64 -10.66 1.43 -10.06
N VAL A 65 -11.69 2.28 -10.01
CA VAL A 65 -11.96 3.13 -8.83
C VAL A 65 -12.22 2.29 -7.59
N GLY A 66 -13.13 1.31 -7.68
CA GLY A 66 -13.52 0.46 -6.56
C GLY A 66 -12.33 -0.32 -6.01
N GLU A 67 -11.52 -0.89 -6.89
CA GLU A 67 -10.35 -1.66 -6.50
C GLU A 67 -9.28 -0.79 -5.84
N TRP A 68 -8.90 0.34 -6.44
CA TRP A 68 -7.90 1.23 -5.85
C TRP A 68 -8.39 1.87 -4.55
N PHE A 69 -9.70 2.05 -4.39
CA PHE A 69 -10.29 2.50 -3.13
C PHE A 69 -10.14 1.45 -2.02
N ILE A 70 -10.46 0.18 -2.33
CA ILE A 70 -10.22 -0.95 -1.42
C ILE A 70 -8.73 -1.07 -1.09
N CYS A 71 -7.86 -0.92 -2.10
CA CYS A 71 -6.41 -0.89 -1.89
C CYS A 71 -6.00 0.17 -0.89
N CYS A 72 -6.55 1.39 -1.01
CA CYS A 72 -6.25 2.48 -0.08
C CYS A 72 -6.69 2.14 1.34
N ILE A 73 -7.87 1.54 1.52
CA ILE A 73 -8.42 1.16 2.83
C ILE A 73 -7.51 0.16 3.54
N PHE A 74 -6.94 -0.82 2.84
CA PHE A 74 -6.13 -1.86 3.47
C PHE A 74 -4.64 -1.50 3.51
N LEU A 75 -4.06 -1.05 2.40
CA LEU A 75 -2.63 -0.88 2.27
C LEU A 75 -2.11 0.37 3.00
N VAL A 76 -2.87 1.47 3.00
CA VAL A 76 -2.43 2.71 3.65
C VAL A 76 -2.31 2.53 5.17
N PRO A 77 -3.29 1.96 5.89
CA PRO A 77 -3.14 1.69 7.32
C PRO A 77 -2.00 0.72 7.62
N VAL A 78 -1.85 -0.37 6.85
CA VAL A 78 -0.75 -1.33 7.04
C VAL A 78 0.61 -0.63 6.87
N CYS A 79 0.75 0.24 5.87
CA CYS A 79 1.96 1.04 5.69
C CYS A 79 2.19 2.00 6.86
N MET A 80 1.16 2.68 7.37
CA MET A 80 1.28 3.57 8.53
C MET A 80 1.69 2.84 9.81
N LEU A 81 1.09 1.68 10.06
CA LEU A 81 1.44 0.83 11.20
C LEU A 81 2.88 0.30 11.07
N GLY A 82 3.28 -0.12 9.86
CA GLY A 82 4.64 -0.57 9.56
C GLY A 82 5.69 0.50 9.79
N MET A 83 5.43 1.73 9.34
CA MET A 83 6.32 2.87 9.59
C MET A 83 6.45 3.20 11.08
N ARG A 84 5.34 3.20 11.84
CA ARG A 84 5.36 3.44 13.29
C ARG A 84 6.11 2.35 14.06
N GLN A 85 5.97 1.09 13.63
CA GLN A 85 6.72 -0.02 14.23
C GLN A 85 8.22 0.10 13.96
N ASN A 86 8.62 0.40 12.71
CA ASN A 86 10.03 0.62 12.37
C ASN A 86 10.65 1.75 13.19
N GLU A 87 9.95 2.87 13.37
CA GLU A 87 10.43 3.98 14.18
C GLU A 87 10.61 3.59 15.66
N LYS A 88 9.66 2.84 16.23
CA LYS A 88 9.76 2.34 17.60
C LYS A 88 10.94 1.37 17.78
N ILE A 89 11.15 0.45 16.84
CA ILE A 89 12.26 -0.51 16.87
C ILE A 89 13.59 0.23 16.73
N TYR A 90 13.68 1.20 15.82
CA TYR A 90 14.88 2.00 15.63
C TYR A 90 15.26 2.75 16.92
N ARG A 91 14.28 3.42 17.54
CA ARG A 91 14.49 4.17 18.79
C ARG A 91 14.92 3.24 19.92
N LYS A 92 14.25 2.10 20.09
CA LYS A 92 14.58 1.11 21.13
C LYS A 92 16.01 0.59 20.98
N ARG A 93 16.47 0.30 19.76
CA ARG A 93 17.87 -0.13 19.53
C ARG A 93 18.87 0.96 19.90
N ARG A 94 18.60 2.23 19.56
CA ARG A 94 19.46 3.34 19.97
C ARG A 94 19.53 3.53 21.48
N GLU A 95 18.41 3.36 22.18
CA GLU A 95 18.37 3.40 23.64
C GLU A 95 19.18 2.24 24.26
N GLU A 96 19.07 1.02 23.70
CA GLU A 96 19.86 -0.15 24.12
C GLU A 96 21.37 0.03 23.86
N ASP A 97 21.73 0.72 22.77
CA ASP A 97 23.12 1.05 22.40
C ASP A 97 23.67 2.26 23.20
N GLY A 98 22.87 2.87 24.09
CA GLY A 98 23.27 4.02 24.91
C GLY A 98 23.48 5.32 24.11
N ILE A 99 22.93 5.41 22.89
CA ILE A 99 23.12 6.55 22.00
C ILE A 99 22.04 7.60 22.28
N THR A 100 22.39 8.64 23.04
CA THR A 100 21.56 9.85 23.19
C THR A 100 21.72 10.76 21.99
N VAL A 101 20.60 11.21 21.41
CA VAL A 101 20.61 12.15 20.28
C VAL A 101 20.81 13.56 20.82
N GLU A 102 22.02 14.09 20.69
CA GLU A 102 22.39 15.40 21.21
C GLU A 102 22.65 16.37 20.06
N GLY A 103 21.64 17.18 19.75
CA GLY A 103 21.73 18.24 18.75
C GLY A 103 20.82 18.08 17.54
N GLU A 104 20.70 19.16 16.77
CA GLU A 104 19.75 19.28 15.66
C GLU A 104 20.21 18.51 14.41
N GLU A 105 21.51 18.50 14.11
CA GLU A 105 22.09 17.72 13.01
C GLU A 105 21.90 16.20 13.20
N GLU A 106 22.00 15.73 14.44
CA GLU A 106 21.88 14.31 14.75
C GLU A 106 20.43 13.83 14.65
N ARG A 107 19.48 14.67 15.07
CA ARG A 107 18.04 14.48 14.81
C ARG A 107 17.72 14.45 13.32
N GLU A 108 18.36 15.27 12.50
CA GLU A 108 18.16 15.21 11.05
C GLU A 108 18.69 13.91 10.43
N ARG A 109 19.88 13.45 10.84
CA ARG A 109 20.46 12.18 10.39
C ARG A 109 19.58 11.00 10.79
N GLU A 110 19.04 11.01 11.99
CA GLU A 110 18.07 10.02 12.47
C GLU A 110 16.82 10.01 11.57
N LYS A 111 16.19 11.18 11.35
CA LYS A 111 15.02 11.29 10.46
C LYS A 111 15.30 10.74 9.06
N ARG A 112 16.47 11.03 8.49
CA ARG A 112 16.88 10.49 7.17
C ARG A 112 17.03 8.97 7.20
N THR A 113 17.59 8.42 8.27
CA THR A 113 17.79 6.98 8.45
C THR A 113 16.46 6.24 8.58
N VAL A 114 15.57 6.72 9.44
CA VAL A 114 14.22 6.16 9.61
C VAL A 114 13.42 6.29 8.32
N ARG A 115 13.56 7.41 7.60
CA ARG A 115 12.91 7.61 6.30
C ARG A 115 13.39 6.61 5.25
N ARG A 116 14.69 6.30 5.18
CA ARG A 116 15.23 5.25 4.29
C ARG A 116 14.69 3.88 4.66
N GLN A 117 14.59 3.55 5.95
CA GLN A 117 13.99 2.28 6.39
C GLN A 117 12.49 2.18 6.03
N ASN A 118 11.81 3.32 5.91
CA ASN A 118 10.39 3.41 5.58
C ASN A 118 10.09 3.65 4.09
N GLU A 119 11.12 3.66 3.24
CA GLU A 119 10.99 4.03 1.82
C GLU A 119 9.99 3.16 1.07
N THR A 120 10.01 1.84 1.29
CA THR A 120 9.08 0.89 0.66
C THR A 120 7.62 1.17 1.05
N TYR A 121 7.35 1.47 2.32
CA TYR A 121 5.99 1.82 2.77
C TYR A 121 5.52 3.15 2.19
N LEU A 122 6.43 4.12 2.09
CA LEU A 122 6.13 5.41 1.46
C LEU A 122 5.83 5.22 -0.03
N LEU A 123 6.57 4.35 -0.72
CA LEU A 123 6.34 4.01 -2.12
C LEU A 123 4.97 3.36 -2.30
N TYR A 124 4.64 2.31 -1.55
CA TYR A 124 3.36 1.63 -1.62
C TYR A 124 2.19 2.57 -1.34
N ARG A 125 2.29 3.41 -0.31
CA ARG A 125 1.29 4.43 -0.01
C ARG A 125 1.11 5.41 -1.17
N LYS A 126 2.21 5.92 -1.73
CA LYS A 126 2.16 6.86 -2.87
C LYS A 126 1.53 6.23 -4.10
N VAL A 127 1.97 5.02 -4.47
CA VAL A 127 1.41 4.29 -5.62
C VAL A 127 -0.09 4.11 -5.43
N CYS A 128 -0.53 3.69 -4.23
CA CYS A 128 -1.94 3.52 -3.90
C CYS A 128 -2.76 4.80 -4.11
N LEU A 129 -2.29 5.93 -3.57
CA LEU A 129 -2.99 7.21 -3.67
C LEU A 129 -2.98 7.78 -5.10
N ILE A 130 -1.86 7.65 -5.80
CA ILE A 130 -1.72 8.10 -7.20
C ILE A 130 -2.63 7.27 -8.10
N GLY A 131 -2.65 5.94 -7.94
CA GLY A 131 -3.51 5.07 -8.71
C GLY A 131 -4.98 5.40 -8.49
N LEU A 132 -5.41 5.58 -7.23
CA LEU A 132 -6.78 6.04 -6.93
C LEU A 132 -7.10 7.38 -7.61
N ALA A 133 -6.19 8.36 -7.55
CA ALA A 133 -6.39 9.66 -8.19
C ALA A 133 -6.52 9.53 -9.72
N VAL A 134 -5.69 8.70 -10.36
CA VAL A 134 -5.77 8.44 -11.81
C VAL A 134 -7.10 7.81 -12.18
N TRP A 135 -7.55 6.79 -11.44
CA TRP A 135 -8.83 6.13 -11.72
C TRP A 135 -10.02 7.06 -11.46
N MET A 136 -9.98 7.90 -10.44
CA MET A 136 -11.00 8.92 -10.20
C MET A 136 -11.08 9.93 -11.35
N LEU A 137 -9.94 10.35 -11.92
CA LEU A 137 -9.92 11.24 -13.09
C LEU A 137 -10.48 10.55 -14.33
N LEU A 138 -10.13 9.28 -14.57
CA LEU A 138 -10.70 8.50 -15.67
C LEU A 138 -12.21 8.31 -15.52
N PHE A 139 -12.67 8.03 -14.30
CA PHE A 139 -14.09 7.91 -14.01
C PHE A 139 -14.84 9.23 -14.19
N ALA A 140 -14.27 10.36 -13.76
CA ALA A 140 -14.85 11.68 -14.02
C ALA A 140 -14.93 11.97 -15.52
N ALA A 141 -13.91 11.61 -16.30
CA ALA A 141 -13.95 11.74 -17.76
C ALA A 141 -15.01 10.82 -18.38
N ALA A 142 -15.17 9.59 -17.88
CA ALA A 142 -16.22 8.67 -18.32
C ALA A 142 -17.62 9.24 -18.07
N LEU A 143 -17.85 9.84 -16.90
CA LEU A 143 -19.11 10.51 -16.59
C LEU A 143 -19.40 11.68 -17.53
N LEU A 144 -18.39 12.48 -17.89
CA LEU A 144 -18.56 13.58 -18.84
C LEU A 144 -18.82 13.12 -20.28
N PHE A 145 -18.32 11.94 -20.67
CA PHE A 145 -18.59 11.35 -21.98
C PHE A 145 -19.94 10.63 -22.05
N TYR A 146 -20.48 10.19 -20.91
CA TYR A 146 -21.71 9.43 -20.81
C TYR A 146 -22.93 10.30 -20.41
N ALA A 147 -22.70 11.51 -19.90
CA ALA A 147 -23.73 12.53 -19.59
C ALA A 147 -24.07 13.38 -20.81
#